data_AF-A0A2C9CWM2-F1
#
_entry.id   AF-A0A2C9CWM2-F1
#
_cell.length_a   1.000
_cell.length_b   1.000
_cell.length_c   1.000
_cell.angle_alpha   90.00
_cell.angle_beta   90.00
_cell.angle_gamma   90.00
#
_symmetry.space_group_name_H-M   'P 1'
#
loop_
_entity.id
_entity.type
_entity.pdbx_description
1 polymer ?
#
loop_
_entity_poly.entity_id
_entity_poly.type
_entity_poly.pdbx_seq_one_letter_code
_entity_poly.pdbx_strand_id
1 'polypeptide(L)'
;MGNVFEDMLVDNDRILVTVPAEAQVITFSNSGRGGKRNWFAMTIDQLKGCLEDMLEGLDAFPSVYEEKLWRELFKTHLTEDVARTMGAVQTLPLFEILAKVIHYSNGSGPRSYKTINLEPNAVRQAIAMLERD
;
A
#
# COMPACT_ATOMS: atom_id res chain seq x y z
N MET A 1 -36.95 -6.04 0.25
CA MET A 1 -35.88 -5.93 1.26
C MET A 1 -34.71 -5.38 0.48
N GLY A 2 -34.39 -4.08 0.66
CA GLY A 2 -33.29 -3.45 -0.07
C GLY A 2 -31.98 -4.17 0.23
N ASN A 3 -31.07 -4.20 -0.74
CA ASN A 3 -29.74 -4.71 -0.49
C ASN A 3 -29.08 -3.76 0.51
N VAL A 4 -28.64 -4.25 1.67
CA VAL A 4 -28.00 -3.43 2.72
C VAL A 4 -26.88 -2.54 2.18
N PHE A 5 -26.20 -2.96 1.11
CA PHE A 5 -25.16 -2.17 0.46
C PHE A 5 -25.70 -0.99 -0.34
N GLU A 6 -26.89 -1.11 -0.96
CA GLU A 6 -27.55 0.03 -1.62
C GLU A 6 -27.93 1.10 -0.60
N ASP A 7 -28.46 0.67 0.55
CA ASP A 7 -28.79 1.58 1.65
C ASP A 7 -27.54 2.30 2.20
N MET A 8 -26.38 1.62 2.27
CA MET A 8 -25.10 2.23 2.67
C MET A 8 -24.56 3.24 1.64
N LEU A 9 -24.74 2.97 0.35
CA LEU A 9 -24.24 3.84 -0.73
C LEU A 9 -24.99 5.18 -0.81
N VAL A 10 -26.24 5.21 -0.37
CA VAL A 10 -27.09 6.41 -0.33
C VAL A 10 -27.19 7.03 1.07
N ASP A 11 -26.45 6.51 2.05
CA ASP A 11 -26.36 7.09 3.39
C ASP A 11 -25.74 8.51 3.34
N ASN A 12 -25.66 9.16 4.50
CA ASN A 12 -25.16 10.53 4.65
C ASN A 12 -23.89 10.87 3.83
N ASP A 13 -23.74 12.15 3.50
CA ASP A 13 -22.64 12.66 2.67
C ASP A 13 -21.34 12.96 3.44
N ARG A 14 -21.28 12.69 4.74
CA ARG A 14 -20.09 12.96 5.57
C ARG A 14 -19.10 11.82 5.57
N ILE A 15 -19.58 10.58 5.45
CA ILE A 15 -18.74 9.38 5.39
C ILE A 15 -19.26 8.53 4.22
N LEU A 16 -18.50 8.54 3.14
CA LEU A 16 -18.89 7.85 1.91
C LEU A 16 -18.49 6.38 1.95
N VAL A 17 -19.33 5.54 1.37
CA VAL A 17 -19.09 4.12 1.12
C VAL A 17 -18.93 3.94 -0.38
N THR A 18 -17.99 3.08 -0.79
CA THR A 18 -17.85 2.65 -2.19
C THR A 18 -18.50 1.27 -2.37
N VAL A 19 -18.79 0.92 -3.63
CA VAL A 19 -19.37 -0.39 -3.96
C VAL A 19 -18.46 -1.49 -3.40
N PRO A 20 -18.98 -2.39 -2.54
CA PRO A 20 -18.18 -3.48 -2.01
C PRO A 20 -17.66 -4.37 -3.14
N ALA A 21 -16.42 -4.82 -3.01
CA ALA A 21 -15.78 -5.76 -3.94
C ALA A 21 -15.29 -6.99 -3.18
N GLU A 22 -15.38 -8.16 -3.82
CA GLU A 22 -14.65 -9.34 -3.38
C GLU A 22 -13.17 -9.15 -3.75
N ALA A 23 -12.28 -9.29 -2.77
CA ALA A 23 -10.85 -9.07 -2.99
C ALA A 23 -10.00 -9.91 -2.03
N GLN A 24 -8.82 -10.31 -2.49
CA GLN A 24 -7.76 -10.77 -1.60
C GLN A 24 -7.17 -9.59 -0.83
N VAL A 25 -6.91 -9.78 0.46
CA VAL A 25 -6.43 -8.72 1.36
C VAL A 25 -5.16 -9.14 2.07
N ILE A 26 -4.23 -8.19 2.23
CA ILE A 26 -3.08 -8.33 3.10
C ILE A 26 -3.33 -7.51 4.35
N THR A 27 -3.24 -8.18 5.51
CA THR A 27 -3.29 -7.54 6.82
C THR A 27 -1.87 -7.34 7.34
N PHE A 28 -1.52 -6.11 7.68
CA PHE A 28 -0.20 -5.75 8.22
C PHE A 28 -0.36 -4.79 9.41
N SER A 29 0.72 -4.63 10.17
CA SER A 29 0.71 -3.82 11.39
C SER A 29 1.73 -2.71 11.35
N ASN A 30 1.55 -1.73 12.23
CA ASN A 30 2.62 -0.80 12.54
C ASN A 30 3.71 -1.42 13.43
N SER A 31 4.81 -0.68 13.61
CA SER A 31 5.95 -1.12 14.43
C SER A 31 5.59 -1.33 15.91
N GLY A 32 4.46 -0.76 16.36
CA GLY A 32 3.92 -0.87 17.70
C GLY A 32 4.66 -0.01 18.73
N ARG A 33 4.02 1.07 19.20
CA ARG A 33 4.56 1.91 20.30
C ARG A 33 4.13 1.31 21.64
N GLY A 34 5.10 1.00 22.50
CA GLY A 34 4.81 0.41 23.82
C GLY A 34 4.27 -1.03 23.77
N GLY A 35 4.67 -1.80 22.75
CA GLY A 35 4.29 -3.22 22.61
C GLY A 35 2.90 -3.46 22.03
N LYS A 36 2.10 -2.41 21.79
CA LYS A 36 0.77 -2.52 21.15
C LYS A 36 0.86 -2.18 19.68
N ARG A 37 0.29 -3.04 18.83
CA ARG A 37 0.25 -2.86 17.37
C ARG A 37 -1.16 -2.50 16.92
N ASN A 38 -1.24 -1.55 15.99
CA ASN A 38 -2.45 -1.32 15.21
C ASN A 38 -2.32 -2.07 13.89
N TRP A 39 -3.43 -2.66 13.45
CA TRP A 39 -3.50 -3.49 12.26
C TRP A 39 -4.35 -2.81 11.19
N PHE A 40 -3.97 -3.03 9.94
CA PHE A 40 -4.57 -2.44 8.75
C PHE A 40 -4.71 -3.52 7.69
N ALA A 41 -5.65 -3.35 6.77
CA ALA A 41 -5.80 -4.20 5.60
C ALA A 41 -5.77 -3.34 4.34
N MET A 42 -5.17 -3.87 3.28
CA MET A 42 -5.27 -3.35 1.91
C MET A 42 -5.56 -4.51 0.98
N THR A 43 -6.31 -4.26 -0.09
CA THR A 43 -6.46 -5.26 -1.15
C THR A 43 -5.15 -5.43 -1.91
N ILE A 44 -4.99 -6.59 -2.56
CA ILE A 44 -3.87 -6.83 -3.48
C ILE A 44 -3.84 -5.78 -4.59
N ASP A 45 -5.00 -5.41 -5.14
CA ASP A 45 -5.11 -4.37 -6.17
C ASP A 45 -4.67 -2.98 -5.68
N GLN A 46 -4.99 -2.61 -4.44
CA GLN A 46 -4.52 -1.35 -3.86
C GLN A 46 -3.00 -1.33 -3.68
N LEU A 47 -2.40 -2.45 -3.26
CA LEU A 47 -0.94 -2.57 -3.18
C LEU A 47 -0.28 -2.55 -4.56
N LYS A 48 -0.91 -3.18 -5.56
CA LYS A 48 -0.46 -3.15 -6.94
C LYS A 48 -0.50 -1.72 -7.50
N GLY A 49 -1.61 -1.01 -7.30
CA GLY A 49 -1.76 0.39 -7.70
C GLY A 49 -0.68 1.28 -7.10
N CYS A 50 -0.31 1.09 -5.82
CA CYS A 50 0.83 1.79 -5.23
C CYS A 50 2.14 1.56 -6.00
N LEU A 51 2.41 0.33 -6.41
CA LEU A 51 3.63 -0.01 -7.15
C LEU A 51 3.61 0.56 -8.57
N GLU A 52 2.46 0.56 -9.23
CA GLU A 52 2.24 1.16 -10.55
C GLU A 52 2.46 2.68 -10.49
N ASP A 53 1.82 3.37 -9.56
CA ASP A 53 1.98 4.81 -9.32
C ASP A 53 3.46 5.17 -9.02
N MET A 54 4.14 4.36 -8.18
CA MET A 54 5.56 4.55 -7.89
C MET A 54 6.44 4.33 -9.12
N LEU A 55 6.09 3.39 -10.00
CA LEU A 55 6.87 3.07 -11.20
C LEU A 55 6.90 4.23 -12.19
N GLU A 56 5.84 5.04 -12.27
CA GLU A 56 5.79 6.24 -13.12
C GLU A 56 6.76 7.35 -12.67
N GLY A 57 7.12 7.37 -11.38
CA GLY A 57 7.94 8.42 -10.75
C GLY A 57 9.15 7.89 -9.97
N LEU A 58 9.66 6.72 -10.33
CA LEU A 58 10.55 5.93 -9.48
C LEU A 58 11.85 6.66 -9.08
N ASP A 59 12.38 7.50 -9.96
CA ASP A 59 13.60 8.30 -9.74
C ASP A 59 13.48 9.30 -8.57
N ALA A 60 12.25 9.66 -8.16
CA ALA A 60 12.02 10.54 -7.03
C ALA A 60 12.14 9.83 -5.67
N PHE A 61 12.04 8.50 -5.64
CA PHE A 61 11.97 7.72 -4.41
C PHE A 61 13.37 7.30 -3.91
N PRO A 62 13.74 7.58 -2.66
CA PRO A 62 15.00 7.12 -2.11
C PRO A 62 14.89 5.66 -1.65
N SER A 63 15.93 4.85 -1.88
CA SER A 63 15.96 3.44 -1.46
C SER A 63 15.98 3.21 0.06
N VAL A 64 16.18 4.28 0.84
CA VAL A 64 16.18 4.26 2.31
C VAL A 64 15.01 5.06 2.85
N TYR A 65 14.36 4.54 3.89
CA TYR A 65 13.23 5.21 4.53
C TYR A 65 13.64 6.50 5.24
N GLU A 66 13.05 7.60 4.79
CA GLU A 66 13.03 8.91 5.46
C GLU A 66 11.57 9.35 5.56
N GLU A 67 11.06 9.50 6.79
CA GLU A 67 9.61 9.53 7.03
C GLU A 67 8.92 10.71 6.36
N LYS A 68 9.51 11.90 6.42
CA LYS A 68 8.87 13.09 5.86
C LYS A 68 8.86 13.03 4.35
N LEU A 69 9.98 12.68 3.75
CA LEU A 69 10.12 12.54 2.30
C LEU A 69 9.18 11.47 1.75
N TRP A 70 9.17 10.26 2.33
CA TRP A 70 8.28 9.21 1.86
C TRP A 70 6.80 9.55 2.02
N ARG A 71 6.42 10.27 3.09
CA ARG A 71 5.03 10.73 3.29
C ARG A 71 4.61 11.72 2.20
N GLU A 72 5.47 12.67 1.85
CA GLU A 72 5.19 13.64 0.78
C GLU A 72 5.20 12.98 -0.60
N LEU A 73 6.12 12.03 -0.85
CA LEU A 73 6.13 11.27 -2.10
C LEU A 73 4.87 10.42 -2.26
N PHE A 74 4.43 9.71 -1.21
CA PHE A 74 3.16 8.98 -1.26
C PHE A 74 1.98 9.90 -1.53
N LYS A 75 1.93 11.07 -0.88
CA LYS A 75 0.87 12.06 -1.12
C LYS A 75 0.88 12.60 -2.56
N THR A 76 2.06 12.70 -3.17
CA THR A 76 2.26 13.27 -4.51
C THR A 76 1.99 12.26 -5.61
N HIS A 77 2.41 11.00 -5.42
CA HIS A 77 2.41 9.99 -6.48
C HIS A 77 1.25 9.00 -6.37
N LEU A 78 0.79 8.64 -5.17
CA LEU A 78 -0.30 7.68 -5.04
C LEU A 78 -1.62 8.31 -5.47
N THR A 79 -2.39 7.58 -6.28
CA THR A 79 -3.63 8.07 -6.89
C THR A 79 -4.88 7.56 -6.18
N GLU A 80 -4.83 6.34 -5.64
CA GLU A 80 -5.96 5.71 -4.95
C GLU A 80 -6.12 6.22 -3.50
N ASP A 81 -7.36 6.50 -3.07
CA ASP A 81 -7.62 7.23 -1.82
C ASP A 81 -7.27 6.45 -0.54
N VAL A 82 -7.46 5.13 -0.52
CA VAL A 82 -7.05 4.28 0.61
C VAL A 82 -5.53 4.24 0.72
N ALA A 83 -4.82 4.07 -0.41
CA ALA A 83 -3.37 4.08 -0.51
C ALA A 83 -2.78 5.43 -0.06
N ARG A 84 -3.32 6.55 -0.54
CA ARG A 84 -2.93 7.91 -0.12
C ARG A 84 -3.12 8.11 1.37
N THR A 85 -4.28 7.71 1.90
CA THR A 85 -4.59 7.81 3.33
C THR A 85 -3.63 6.96 4.16
N MET A 86 -3.35 5.74 3.72
CA MET A 86 -2.40 4.85 4.37
C MET A 86 -0.99 5.46 4.37
N GLY A 87 -0.53 5.99 3.24
CA GLY A 87 0.77 6.65 3.13
C GLY A 87 0.89 7.90 4.00
N ALA A 88 -0.21 8.66 4.14
CA ALA A 88 -0.27 9.88 4.93
C ALA A 88 -0.33 9.65 6.45
N VAL A 89 -0.84 8.51 6.93
CA VAL A 89 -1.03 8.24 8.37
C VAL A 89 -0.08 7.15 8.88
N GLN A 90 0.20 6.16 8.05
CA GLN A 90 0.99 4.96 8.35
C GLN A 90 2.11 4.76 7.30
N THR A 91 2.92 5.80 7.10
CA THR A 91 4.01 5.84 6.10
C THR A 91 4.98 4.67 6.21
N LEU A 92 5.53 4.42 7.40
CA LEU A 92 6.47 3.31 7.62
C LEU A 92 5.82 1.94 7.36
N PRO A 93 4.61 1.64 7.87
CA PRO A 93 3.90 0.41 7.54
C PRO A 93 3.68 0.20 6.03
N LEU A 94 3.23 1.22 5.31
CA LEU A 94 3.04 1.14 3.86
C LEU A 94 4.37 0.91 3.13
N PHE A 95 5.40 1.69 3.48
CA PHE A 95 6.76 1.49 2.94
C PHE A 95 7.23 0.05 3.16
N GLU A 96 7.06 -0.48 4.37
CA GLU A 96 7.56 -1.80 4.74
C GLU A 96 6.83 -2.93 4.02
N ILE A 97 5.52 -2.81 3.78
CA ILE A 97 4.79 -3.82 3.02
C ILE A 97 5.17 -3.78 1.54
N LEU A 98 5.29 -2.60 0.93
CA LEU A 98 5.76 -2.45 -0.45
C LEU A 98 7.18 -3.02 -0.61
N ALA A 99 8.08 -2.71 0.33
CA ALA A 99 9.44 -3.25 0.34
C ALA A 99 9.47 -4.78 0.48
N LYS A 100 8.55 -5.37 1.26
CA LYS A 100 8.42 -6.83 1.37
C LYS A 100 7.93 -7.45 0.07
N VAL A 101 6.89 -6.87 -0.54
CA VAL A 101 6.34 -7.37 -1.81
C VAL A 101 7.40 -7.33 -2.90
N ILE A 102 8.12 -6.22 -3.05
CA ILE A 102 9.22 -6.12 -4.02
C ILE A 102 10.33 -7.11 -3.69
N HIS A 103 10.76 -7.21 -2.43
CA HIS A 103 11.85 -8.12 -2.07
C HIS A 103 11.51 -9.59 -2.36
N TYR A 104 10.36 -10.07 -1.88
CA TYR A 104 10.02 -11.49 -1.95
C TYR A 104 9.48 -11.93 -3.32
N SER A 105 9.02 -11.00 -4.16
CA SER A 105 8.76 -11.30 -5.57
C SER A 105 10.05 -11.50 -6.38
N ASN A 106 11.19 -10.98 -5.91
CA ASN A 106 12.47 -11.01 -6.62
C ASN A 106 13.44 -12.10 -6.11
N GLY A 107 13.05 -12.90 -5.10
CA GLY A 107 13.85 -14.04 -4.63
C GLY A 107 13.83 -14.25 -3.12
N SER A 108 14.67 -15.18 -2.66
CA SER A 108 14.77 -15.60 -1.27
C SER A 108 16.10 -15.18 -0.65
N GLY A 109 16.04 -14.23 0.28
CA GLY A 109 17.20 -13.72 1.01
C GLY A 109 16.78 -12.83 2.18
N PRO A 110 17.71 -12.47 3.07
CA PRO A 110 17.42 -11.53 4.14
C PRO A 110 17.10 -10.14 3.55
N ARG A 111 15.93 -9.59 3.89
CA ARG A 111 15.61 -8.20 3.57
C ARG A 111 16.12 -7.28 4.67
N SER A 112 16.67 -6.13 4.31
CA SER A 112 17.03 -5.08 5.26
C SER A 112 15.80 -4.20 5.61
N TYR A 113 15.61 -3.94 6.90
CA TYR A 113 14.54 -3.08 7.40
C TYR A 113 14.76 -1.63 6.97
N LYS A 114 13.68 -0.89 6.64
CA LYS A 114 13.77 0.51 6.19
C LYS A 114 14.57 0.71 4.89
N THR A 115 14.66 -0.34 4.09
CA THR A 115 15.24 -0.31 2.75
C THR A 115 14.31 -0.96 1.74
N ILE A 116 14.34 -0.45 0.52
CA ILE A 116 13.51 -0.89 -0.60
C ILE A 116 14.34 -0.94 -1.87
N ASN A 117 14.19 -2.01 -2.64
CA ASN A 117 14.79 -2.12 -3.96
C ASN A 117 13.87 -1.41 -4.96
N LEU A 118 14.35 -0.33 -5.58
CA LEU A 118 13.62 0.47 -6.56
C LEU A 118 14.21 0.30 -7.96
N GLU A 119 14.93 -0.79 -8.23
CA GLU A 119 15.27 -1.14 -9.61
C GLU A 119 13.97 -1.34 -10.40
N PRO A 120 13.78 -0.69 -11.57
CA PRO A 120 12.52 -0.75 -12.31
C PRO A 120 12.04 -2.19 -12.60
N ASN A 121 12.97 -3.09 -12.91
CA ASN A 121 12.65 -4.50 -13.13
C ASN A 121 12.15 -5.20 -11.86
N ALA A 122 12.68 -4.85 -10.69
CA ALA A 122 12.24 -5.44 -9.43
C ALA A 122 10.80 -5.03 -9.09
N VAL A 123 10.47 -3.75 -9.31
CA VAL A 123 9.10 -3.24 -9.14
C VAL A 123 8.14 -3.90 -10.13
N ARG A 124 8.53 -4.04 -11.40
CA ARG A 124 7.71 -4.74 -12.42
C ARG A 124 7.47 -6.21 -12.08
N GLN A 125 8.47 -6.92 -11.56
CA GLN A 125 8.28 -8.30 -11.10
C GLN A 125 7.29 -8.40 -9.94
N ALA A 126 7.33 -7.42 -9.02
CA ALA A 126 6.40 -7.32 -7.90
C ALA A 126 4.96 -7.12 -8.37
N ILE A 127 4.74 -6.20 -9.32
CA ILE A 127 3.44 -5.97 -9.96
C ILE A 127 2.94 -7.26 -10.63
N ALA A 128 3.77 -7.91 -11.46
CA ALA A 128 3.41 -9.13 -12.17
C ALA A 128 3.13 -10.33 -11.24
N MET A 129 3.68 -10.35 -10.03
CA MET A 129 3.36 -11.36 -9.01
C MET A 129 1.95 -11.13 -8.45
N LEU A 130 1.59 -9.89 -8.14
CA LEU A 130 0.27 -9.53 -7.59
C LEU A 130 -0.87 -9.71 -8.59
N GLU A 131 -0.60 -9.77 -9.90
CA GLU A 131 -1.60 -10.08 -10.94
C GLU A 131 -1.94 -11.57 -11.07
N ARG A 132 -1.07 -12.46 -10.57
CA ARG A 132 -1.19 -13.91 -10.76
C ARG A 132 -1.95 -14.61 -9.63
N ASP A 133 -2.15 -13.91 -8.51
CA ASP A 133 -2.83 -14.39 -7.31
C ASP A 133 -4.31 -13.95 -7.30
#